data_AF-A0AAE9DKK9-F1
#
_entry.id   AF-A0AAE9DKK9-F1
#
_cell.length_a   1.000
_cell.length_b   1.000
_cell.length_c   1.000
_cell.angle_alpha   90.00
_cell.angle_beta   90.00
_cell.angle_gamma   90.00
#
_symmetry.space_group_name_H-M   'P 1'
#
loop_
_entity.id
_entity.type
_entity.pdbx_description
1 polymer ?
#
loop_
_entity_poly.entity_id
_entity_poly.type
_entity_poly.pdbx_seq_one_letter_code
_entity_poly.pdbx_strand_id
1 'polypeptide(L)'
;MQTEWVDAFGTPIVYIFGVSSDEGKADARAGYGIDWGPVKSKKIGAVAFGEKTELRALLTAIWVAINEASECKIPSIVIRHRSRKLDEALKRDRSSLENSKDNDEDLFAAIQEIINILPVSIERTNAIRMFNVAAQRARRTIGQHSTAVEPYTNHQFEEGYRIVDIHGACYDGIPNAKAAYGIYWGEGDPRNENGTVKGMQSSYRAYFIALYRALAVALDSNHDELIIRSRGVDIHNCISKKIYPTEKNRDLFGKLCSVMPRFKKLIHWMSQKDLNVNGQIEAEHLAKIISGNIPKHVTIFGMATANDGIGRYGIYWRPGDRRNGSGWVEGPHSRLCLEMAALEVAIKNGIDQYVQHLTVYTDSEDLKEYITNWRHVWRDTSWPPPMSSVDSSCVTLCRDLTSMLDRITVEVRDGKEGYIDEARKLADSVQAFQTVRTYGSVQTGNNEAVGRYGLYWLFDQTEAEYGFVDGVASEIRSKQTAIIRAFQIALRKGFTKIVIQSDLIEKEGLDDKLQREIKNFEKLFEVVRYEENHSDEFVKLLETM
;
A
#
# COMPACT_ATOMS: atom_id res chain seq x y z
N MET A 1 -22.71 -26.38 -12.79
CA MET A 1 -21.34 -26.41 -12.21
C MET A 1 -21.43 -26.72 -10.71
N GLN A 2 -22.03 -27.86 -10.32
CA GLN A 2 -22.44 -28.10 -8.92
C GLN A 2 -22.45 -29.60 -8.52
N THR A 3 -21.56 -30.41 -9.10
CA THR A 3 -21.60 -31.90 -8.99
C THR A 3 -20.46 -32.51 -8.17
N GLU A 4 -19.58 -31.71 -7.58
CA GLU A 4 -18.35 -32.23 -6.93
C GLU A 4 -18.44 -32.32 -5.41
N TRP A 5 -19.35 -31.57 -4.78
CA TRP A 5 -19.49 -31.47 -3.31
C TRP A 5 -20.85 -31.96 -2.81
N VAL A 6 -21.69 -32.42 -3.72
CA VAL A 6 -22.97 -33.05 -3.46
C VAL A 6 -23.11 -34.24 -4.39
N ASP A 7 -23.70 -35.33 -3.92
CA ASP A 7 -23.97 -36.51 -4.74
C ASP A 7 -25.21 -36.29 -5.64
N ALA A 8 -25.58 -37.32 -6.41
CA ALA A 8 -26.75 -37.26 -7.29
C ALA A 8 -28.08 -37.06 -6.55
N PHE A 9 -28.12 -37.27 -5.24
CA PHE A 9 -29.29 -37.15 -4.37
C PHE A 9 -29.26 -35.86 -3.53
N GLY A 10 -28.25 -35.00 -3.72
CA GLY A 10 -28.08 -33.76 -2.96
C GLY A 10 -27.40 -33.96 -1.60
N THR A 11 -26.85 -35.14 -1.31
CA THR A 11 -26.12 -35.43 -0.07
C THR A 11 -24.75 -34.77 -0.09
N PRO A 12 -24.35 -34.01 0.95
CA PRO A 12 -23.01 -33.43 1.03
C PRO A 12 -21.89 -34.46 0.95
N ILE A 13 -20.85 -34.14 0.17
CA ILE A 13 -19.65 -34.97 -0.01
C ILE A 13 -18.47 -34.34 0.73
N VAL A 14 -17.76 -35.14 1.51
CA VAL A 14 -16.59 -34.77 2.29
C VAL A 14 -15.38 -35.54 1.79
N TYR A 15 -14.27 -34.86 1.55
CA TYR A 15 -13.02 -35.50 1.17
C TYR A 15 -12.08 -35.56 2.37
N ILE A 16 -11.61 -36.77 2.69
CA ILE A 16 -10.69 -36.99 3.81
C ILE A 16 -9.31 -37.48 3.34
N PHE A 17 -8.30 -37.18 4.13
CA PHE A 17 -6.94 -37.66 3.92
C PHE A 17 -6.24 -37.88 5.27
N GLY A 18 -5.45 -38.94 5.36
CA GLY A 18 -4.59 -39.21 6.51
C GLY A 18 -3.17 -39.50 6.07
N VAL A 19 -2.20 -39.17 6.92
CA VAL A 19 -0.77 -39.36 6.65
C VAL A 19 -0.02 -39.59 7.96
N SER A 20 1.07 -40.36 7.91
CA SER A 20 2.02 -40.51 9.02
C SER A 20 3.45 -40.26 8.55
N SER A 21 4.25 -39.59 9.38
CA SER A 21 5.58 -39.13 8.99
C SER A 21 6.67 -40.19 8.97
N ASP A 22 6.50 -41.28 9.70
CA ASP A 22 7.46 -42.38 9.84
C ASP A 22 6.79 -43.55 10.58
N GLU A 23 5.75 -44.13 9.96
CA GLU A 23 4.90 -45.15 10.60
C GLU A 23 5.75 -46.29 11.22
N GLY A 24 5.59 -46.51 12.53
CA GLY A 24 6.33 -47.53 13.30
C GLY A 24 7.58 -47.03 14.04
N LYS A 25 7.96 -45.75 13.93
CA LYS A 25 9.04 -45.15 14.71
C LYS A 25 8.53 -44.39 15.94
N ALA A 26 9.41 -44.20 16.94
CA ALA A 26 9.07 -43.53 18.20
C ALA A 26 8.70 -42.03 18.04
N ASP A 27 9.18 -41.39 16.98
CA ASP A 27 8.96 -39.97 16.65
C ASP A 27 7.91 -39.76 15.55
N ALA A 28 7.19 -40.82 15.16
CA ALA A 28 6.14 -40.77 14.16
C ALA A 28 5.06 -39.73 14.52
N ARG A 29 4.58 -38.99 13.51
CA ARG A 29 3.48 -38.04 13.65
C ARG A 29 2.40 -38.40 12.65
N ALA A 30 1.17 -38.54 13.11
CA ALA A 30 0.02 -38.80 12.25
C ALA A 30 -0.93 -37.61 12.23
N GLY A 31 -1.35 -37.22 11.03
CA GLY A 31 -2.17 -36.04 10.78
C GLY A 31 -3.28 -36.36 9.81
N TYR A 32 -4.42 -35.72 10.02
CA TYR A 32 -5.60 -35.90 9.20
C TYR A 32 -6.08 -34.57 8.65
N GLY A 33 -6.82 -34.63 7.53
CA GLY A 33 -7.38 -33.47 6.88
C GLY A 33 -8.75 -33.77 6.29
N ILE A 34 -9.61 -32.76 6.32
CA ILE A 34 -11.01 -32.83 5.90
C ILE A 34 -11.31 -31.61 5.04
N ASP A 35 -11.97 -31.82 3.90
CA ASP A 35 -12.48 -30.75 3.03
C ASP A 35 -13.95 -30.95 2.72
N TRP A 36 -14.77 -30.01 3.17
CA TRP A 36 -16.21 -29.90 2.87
C TRP A 36 -16.51 -28.96 1.68
N GLY A 37 -15.49 -28.44 0.99
CA GLY A 37 -15.65 -27.68 -0.25
C GLY A 37 -15.35 -26.18 -0.13
N PRO A 38 -16.13 -25.29 -0.79
CA PRO A 38 -15.71 -23.90 -0.99
C PRO A 38 -15.64 -23.07 0.30
N VAL A 39 -16.28 -23.49 1.38
CA VAL A 39 -16.32 -22.76 2.64
C VAL A 39 -15.01 -22.98 3.43
N LYS A 40 -14.19 -21.92 3.58
CA LYS A 40 -12.86 -21.99 4.24
C LYS A 40 -12.93 -22.50 5.69
N SER A 41 -13.98 -22.19 6.43
CA SER A 41 -14.18 -22.63 7.83
C SER A 41 -14.41 -24.14 7.97
N LYS A 42 -14.75 -24.84 6.88
CA LYS A 42 -14.96 -26.28 6.85
C LYS A 42 -13.80 -27.04 6.19
N LYS A 43 -12.57 -26.54 6.38
CA LYS A 43 -11.32 -27.16 5.91
C LYS A 43 -10.42 -27.43 7.10
N ILE A 44 -10.41 -28.66 7.58
CA ILE A 44 -9.80 -29.04 8.85
C ILE A 44 -8.47 -29.74 8.61
N GLY A 45 -7.49 -29.46 9.47
CA GLY A 45 -6.23 -30.21 9.58
C GLY A 45 -5.82 -30.30 11.04
N ALA A 46 -5.61 -31.51 11.55
CA ALA A 46 -5.29 -31.74 12.95
C ALA A 46 -4.50 -33.06 13.14
N VAL A 47 -3.98 -33.25 14.35
CA VAL A 47 -3.18 -34.43 14.72
C VAL A 47 -4.14 -35.59 15.01
N ALA A 48 -3.81 -36.78 14.50
CA ALA A 48 -4.61 -37.98 14.75
C ALA A 48 -4.55 -38.41 16.23
N PHE A 49 -5.68 -38.92 16.73
CA PHE A 49 -5.78 -39.45 18.08
C PHE A 49 -5.05 -40.79 18.21
N GLY A 50 -4.40 -41.04 19.33
CA GLY A 50 -3.74 -42.32 19.60
C GLY A 50 -2.52 -42.58 18.71
N GLU A 51 -2.43 -43.81 18.20
CA GLU A 51 -1.30 -44.33 17.43
C GLU A 51 -0.97 -43.49 16.20
N LYS A 52 0.32 -43.49 15.84
CA LYS A 52 0.83 -42.60 14.80
C LYS A 52 0.91 -43.30 13.44
N THR A 53 -0.22 -43.86 13.01
CA THR A 53 -0.37 -44.59 11.73
C THR A 53 -1.22 -43.81 10.72
N GLU A 54 -1.05 -44.11 9.42
CA GLU A 54 -1.91 -43.54 8.35
C GLU A 54 -3.38 -43.95 8.54
N LEU A 55 -3.61 -45.21 8.92
CA LEU A 55 -4.95 -45.76 9.14
C LEU A 55 -5.67 -45.04 10.29
N ARG A 56 -4.99 -44.84 11.42
CA ARG A 56 -5.52 -44.10 12.57
C ARG A 56 -5.89 -42.67 12.22
N ALA A 57 -5.06 -42.00 11.41
CA ALA A 57 -5.36 -40.65 10.91
C ALA A 57 -6.63 -40.62 10.04
N LEU A 58 -6.79 -41.60 9.16
CA LEU A 58 -7.99 -41.71 8.32
C LEU A 58 -9.25 -42.00 9.15
N LEU A 59 -9.17 -42.89 10.14
CA LEU A 59 -10.28 -43.17 11.06
C LEU A 59 -10.63 -41.95 11.91
N THR A 60 -9.63 -41.20 12.36
CA THR A 60 -9.84 -39.93 13.06
C THR A 60 -10.58 -38.94 12.16
N ALA A 61 -10.20 -38.80 10.88
CA ALA A 61 -10.92 -37.94 9.93
C ALA A 61 -12.37 -38.36 9.72
N ILE A 62 -12.65 -39.66 9.63
CA ILE A 62 -14.01 -40.20 9.54
C ILE A 62 -14.81 -39.79 10.77
N TRP A 63 -14.30 -40.10 11.96
CA TRP A 63 -14.97 -39.79 13.22
C TRP A 63 -15.29 -38.29 13.35
N VAL A 64 -14.32 -37.42 13.06
CA VAL A 64 -14.52 -35.96 13.13
C VAL A 64 -15.55 -35.47 12.11
N ALA A 65 -15.52 -35.97 10.87
CA ALA A 65 -16.49 -35.57 9.85
C ALA A 65 -17.92 -35.97 10.24
N ILE A 66 -18.11 -37.17 10.81
CA ILE A 66 -19.41 -37.65 11.28
C ILE A 66 -19.88 -36.82 12.48
N ASN A 67 -18.99 -36.55 13.45
CA ASN A 67 -19.34 -35.76 14.63
C ASN A 67 -19.74 -34.32 14.25
N GLU A 68 -18.99 -33.67 13.35
CA GLU A 68 -19.32 -32.34 12.84
C GLU A 68 -20.68 -32.33 12.12
N ALA A 69 -20.97 -33.36 11.32
CA ALA A 69 -22.25 -33.50 10.64
C ALA A 69 -23.42 -33.66 11.62
N SER A 70 -23.23 -34.46 12.67
CA SER A 70 -24.20 -34.65 13.75
C SER A 70 -24.47 -33.35 14.51
N GLU A 71 -23.43 -32.63 14.93
CA GLU A 71 -23.55 -31.33 15.61
C GLU A 71 -24.25 -30.28 14.74
N CYS A 72 -23.94 -30.27 13.44
CA CYS A 72 -24.57 -29.39 12.45
C CYS A 72 -25.98 -29.84 12.04
N LYS A 73 -26.49 -30.96 12.56
CA LYS A 73 -27.79 -31.56 12.19
C LYS A 73 -27.93 -31.82 10.69
N ILE A 74 -26.84 -32.22 10.04
CA ILE A 74 -26.85 -32.66 8.64
C ILE A 74 -27.51 -34.06 8.60
N PRO A 75 -28.49 -34.30 7.71
CA PRO A 75 -29.28 -35.53 7.74
C PRO A 75 -28.53 -36.78 7.22
N SER A 76 -27.55 -36.59 6.33
CA SER A 76 -26.70 -37.66 5.79
C SER A 76 -25.45 -37.08 5.14
N ILE A 77 -24.38 -37.86 5.06
CA ILE A 77 -23.12 -37.45 4.40
C ILE A 77 -22.47 -38.59 3.60
N VAL A 78 -21.69 -38.24 2.58
CA VAL A 78 -20.81 -39.15 1.86
C VAL A 78 -19.36 -38.78 2.14
N ILE A 79 -18.60 -39.70 2.73
CA ILE A 79 -17.17 -39.54 3.00
C ILE A 79 -16.37 -40.25 1.91
N ARG A 80 -15.57 -39.49 1.16
CA ARG A 80 -14.70 -40.01 0.12
C ARG A 80 -13.26 -40.10 0.59
N HIS A 81 -12.60 -41.21 0.28
CA HIS A 81 -11.19 -41.46 0.57
C HIS A 81 -10.48 -42.12 -0.62
N ARG A 82 -9.15 -42.22 -0.54
CA ARG A 82 -8.30 -42.89 -1.55
C ARG A 82 -7.48 -44.06 -1.01
N SER A 83 -7.41 -44.22 0.30
CA SER A 83 -6.53 -45.22 0.93
C SER A 83 -7.07 -46.63 0.73
N ARG A 84 -6.22 -47.51 0.17
CA ARG A 84 -6.48 -48.95 0.08
C ARG A 84 -6.48 -49.61 1.46
N LYS A 85 -5.58 -49.17 2.35
CA LYS A 85 -5.50 -49.66 3.74
C LYS A 85 -6.83 -49.46 4.47
N LEU A 86 -7.45 -48.28 4.30
CA LEU A 86 -8.75 -48.00 4.89
C LEU A 86 -9.87 -48.88 4.31
N ASP A 87 -9.91 -49.05 2.98
CA ASP A 87 -10.92 -49.91 2.33
C ASP A 87 -10.82 -51.37 2.80
N GLU A 88 -9.59 -51.88 2.93
CA GLU A 88 -9.33 -53.21 3.50
C GLU A 88 -9.72 -53.29 4.98
N ALA A 89 -9.42 -52.26 5.77
CA ALA A 89 -9.75 -52.22 7.20
C ALA A 89 -11.26 -52.12 7.48
N LEU A 90 -12.03 -51.45 6.61
CA LEU A 90 -13.49 -51.36 6.70
C LEU A 90 -14.19 -52.66 6.29
N LYS A 91 -13.57 -53.46 5.41
CA LYS A 91 -14.13 -54.75 4.93
C LYS A 91 -13.76 -55.95 5.80
N ARG A 92 -12.81 -55.81 6.72
CA ARG A 92 -12.39 -56.90 7.62
C ARG A 92 -13.54 -57.30 8.54
N ASP A 93 -13.84 -58.58 8.57
CA ASP A 93 -14.75 -59.16 9.55
C ASP A 93 -14.06 -59.20 10.93
N ARG A 94 -14.61 -58.44 11.88
CA ARG A 94 -14.05 -58.26 13.22
C ARG A 94 -14.58 -59.29 14.22
N SER A 95 -15.45 -60.21 13.79
CA SER A 95 -16.01 -61.27 14.65
C SER A 95 -15.00 -62.35 15.09
N SER A 96 -13.78 -62.34 14.54
CA SER A 96 -12.80 -63.45 14.68
C SER A 96 -11.49 -63.10 15.40
N LEU A 97 -11.36 -61.91 16.00
CA LEU A 97 -10.12 -61.40 16.61
C LEU A 97 -10.22 -61.26 18.14
N GLU A 98 -10.64 -62.30 18.86
CA GLU A 98 -10.69 -62.28 20.34
C GLU A 98 -9.31 -62.20 21.03
N ASN A 99 -8.18 -62.31 20.29
CA ASN A 99 -6.84 -62.42 20.89
C ASN A 99 -5.75 -61.51 20.29
N SER A 100 -6.08 -60.51 19.46
CA SER A 100 -5.10 -59.49 19.05
C SER A 100 -5.56 -58.11 19.50
N LYS A 101 -4.71 -57.36 20.22
CA LYS A 101 -4.93 -55.93 20.48
C LYS A 101 -4.88 -55.18 19.14
N ASP A 102 -6.03 -54.94 18.53
CA ASP A 102 -6.15 -54.02 17.41
C ASP A 102 -6.13 -52.59 17.99
N ASN A 103 -5.02 -51.88 17.79
CA ASN A 103 -4.84 -50.52 18.32
C ASN A 103 -5.85 -49.50 17.73
N ASP A 104 -6.61 -49.89 16.71
CA ASP A 104 -7.63 -49.05 16.09
C ASP A 104 -9.07 -49.35 16.55
N GLU A 105 -9.29 -50.40 17.35
CA GLU A 105 -10.61 -50.94 17.71
C GLU A 105 -11.54 -49.92 18.40
N ASP A 106 -10.97 -49.05 19.24
CA ASP A 106 -11.70 -47.99 19.94
C ASP A 106 -12.32 -46.97 18.97
N LEU A 107 -11.60 -46.54 17.93
CA LEU A 107 -12.15 -45.64 16.91
C LEU A 107 -13.17 -46.36 16.04
N PHE A 108 -12.96 -47.64 15.70
CA PHE A 108 -13.96 -48.40 14.96
C PHE A 108 -15.26 -48.54 15.74
N ALA A 109 -15.20 -48.83 17.05
CA ALA A 109 -16.37 -48.88 17.92
C ALA A 109 -17.09 -47.52 17.99
N ALA A 110 -16.34 -46.43 18.18
CA ALA A 110 -16.90 -45.07 18.24
C ALA A 110 -17.55 -44.65 16.90
N ILE A 111 -16.93 -44.98 15.77
CA ILE A 111 -17.50 -44.73 14.44
C ILE A 111 -18.80 -45.53 14.25
N GLN A 112 -18.81 -46.80 14.65
CA GLN A 112 -19.98 -47.67 14.49
C GLN A 112 -21.18 -47.19 15.32
N GLU A 113 -20.94 -46.69 16.54
CA GLU A 113 -21.98 -46.10 17.39
C GLU A 113 -22.66 -44.92 16.71
N ILE A 114 -21.89 -44.04 16.06
CA ILE A 114 -22.42 -42.82 15.44
C ILE A 114 -23.05 -43.11 14.07
N ILE A 115 -22.52 -44.06 13.29
CA ILE A 115 -23.14 -44.50 12.01
C ILE A 115 -24.56 -45.04 12.23
N ASN A 116 -24.85 -45.61 13.40
CA ASN A 116 -26.21 -46.06 13.73
C ASN A 116 -27.20 -44.88 13.94
N ILE A 117 -26.69 -43.66 14.14
CA ILE A 117 -27.48 -42.44 14.41
C ILE A 117 -27.58 -41.56 13.16
N LEU A 118 -26.50 -41.47 12.38
CA LEU A 118 -26.41 -40.66 11.16
C LEU A 118 -26.12 -41.55 9.94
N PRO A 119 -26.95 -41.54 8.89
CA PRO A 119 -26.64 -42.22 7.63
C PRO A 119 -25.36 -41.69 6.98
N VAL A 120 -24.35 -42.56 6.87
CA VAL A 120 -23.04 -42.24 6.29
C VAL A 120 -22.67 -43.27 5.22
N SER A 121 -22.31 -42.80 4.02
CA SER A 121 -21.67 -43.62 2.98
C SER A 121 -20.16 -43.36 2.99
N ILE A 122 -19.32 -44.40 3.05
CA ILE A 122 -17.86 -44.27 2.96
C ILE A 122 -17.39 -44.91 1.66
N GLU A 123 -16.84 -44.09 0.76
CA GLU A 123 -16.55 -44.48 -0.62
C GLU A 123 -15.08 -44.25 -0.99
N ARG A 124 -14.48 -45.25 -1.63
CA ARG A 124 -13.16 -45.10 -2.24
C ARG A 124 -13.30 -44.53 -3.66
N THR A 125 -12.52 -43.50 -3.98
CA THR A 125 -12.49 -42.89 -5.32
C THR A 125 -11.07 -42.53 -5.77
N ASN A 126 -10.88 -42.43 -7.09
CA ASN A 126 -9.61 -42.07 -7.73
C ASN A 126 -9.54 -40.59 -8.15
N ALA A 127 -10.49 -39.74 -7.71
CA ALA A 127 -10.53 -38.32 -8.04
C ALA A 127 -9.42 -37.50 -7.34
N ILE A 128 -8.17 -37.64 -7.79
CA ILE A 128 -6.95 -37.12 -7.11
C ILE A 128 -7.08 -35.63 -6.73
N ARG A 129 -7.54 -34.78 -7.65
CA ARG A 129 -7.59 -33.32 -7.46
C ARG A 129 -8.46 -32.89 -6.27
N MET A 130 -9.51 -33.66 -5.97
CA MET A 130 -10.45 -33.33 -4.89
C MET A 130 -9.85 -33.52 -3.50
N PHE A 131 -8.79 -34.34 -3.39
CA PHE A 131 -8.11 -34.58 -2.13
C PHE A 131 -7.01 -33.56 -1.83
N ASN A 132 -6.68 -32.66 -2.76
CA ASN A 132 -5.50 -31.78 -2.63
C ASN A 132 -5.55 -30.95 -1.35
N VAL A 133 -6.72 -30.39 -0.99
CA VAL A 133 -6.89 -29.57 0.20
C VAL A 133 -6.79 -30.42 1.47
N ALA A 134 -7.52 -31.52 1.55
CA ALA A 134 -7.47 -32.44 2.70
C ALA A 134 -6.05 -32.98 2.90
N ALA A 135 -5.38 -33.41 1.83
CA ALA A 135 -3.99 -33.87 1.86
C ALA A 135 -3.03 -32.77 2.32
N GLN A 136 -3.23 -31.55 1.82
CA GLN A 136 -2.45 -30.40 2.24
C GLN A 136 -2.60 -30.14 3.74
N ARG A 137 -3.83 -30.13 4.26
CA ARG A 137 -4.13 -29.90 5.67
C ARG A 137 -3.54 -30.99 6.57
N ALA A 138 -3.70 -32.26 6.19
CA ALA A 138 -3.16 -33.40 6.93
C ALA A 138 -1.64 -33.33 7.05
N ARG A 139 -0.94 -33.11 5.93
CA ARG A 139 0.52 -33.02 5.88
C ARG A 139 1.05 -31.77 6.59
N ARG A 140 0.37 -30.63 6.53
CA ARG A 140 0.76 -29.39 7.26
C ARG A 140 0.83 -29.64 8.75
N THR A 141 -0.15 -30.36 9.29
CA THR A 141 -0.28 -30.63 10.71
C THR A 141 0.91 -31.41 11.28
N ILE A 142 1.44 -32.36 10.52
CA ILE A 142 2.59 -33.17 10.96
C ILE A 142 3.93 -32.64 10.48
N GLY A 143 3.96 -31.44 9.89
CA GLY A 143 5.18 -30.81 9.40
C GLY A 143 5.68 -31.34 8.05
N GLN A 144 4.99 -32.31 7.44
CA GLN A 144 5.33 -32.92 6.14
C GLN A 144 4.81 -32.14 4.91
N HIS A 145 4.15 -31.00 5.11
CA HIS A 145 3.78 -30.11 4.00
C HIS A 145 4.59 -28.84 4.03
N SER A 146 5.36 -28.62 2.97
CA SER A 146 5.90 -27.31 2.63
C SER A 146 4.81 -26.37 2.12
N THR A 147 4.56 -25.25 2.80
CA THR A 147 3.44 -24.33 2.56
C THR A 147 3.60 -23.37 1.38
N ALA A 148 4.61 -23.59 0.53
CA ALA A 148 4.74 -22.93 -0.76
C ALA A 148 3.52 -23.24 -1.65
N VAL A 149 2.75 -22.22 -2.03
CA VAL A 149 1.47 -22.33 -2.78
C VAL A 149 1.64 -22.86 -4.22
N GLU A 150 2.85 -23.15 -4.68
CA GLU A 150 3.08 -23.75 -6.00
C GLU A 150 4.18 -24.82 -5.93
N PRO A 151 3.86 -26.11 -6.22
CA PRO A 151 4.88 -27.12 -6.42
C PRO A 151 5.46 -27.02 -7.84
N TYR A 152 6.78 -26.90 -7.94
CA TYR A 152 7.49 -27.29 -9.16
C TYR A 152 7.73 -28.81 -9.07
N THR A 153 7.21 -29.51 -10.08
CA THR A 153 7.17 -30.97 -10.33
C THR A 153 6.56 -31.85 -9.22
N ASN A 154 5.56 -32.65 -9.61
CA ASN A 154 4.86 -33.61 -8.73
C ASN A 154 5.81 -34.51 -7.91
N HIS A 155 7.04 -34.78 -8.38
CA HIS A 155 7.97 -35.69 -7.71
C HIS A 155 8.53 -35.12 -6.39
N GLN A 156 8.85 -33.82 -6.30
CA GLN A 156 9.38 -33.24 -5.06
C GLN A 156 8.30 -33.04 -3.98
N PHE A 157 7.04 -32.88 -4.40
CA PHE A 157 5.84 -32.89 -3.55
C PHE A 157 5.49 -34.29 -3.02
N GLU A 158 5.88 -35.34 -3.74
CA GLU A 158 5.75 -36.74 -3.34
C GLU A 158 6.89 -37.19 -2.40
N GLU A 159 8.08 -36.59 -2.51
CA GLU A 159 9.27 -36.90 -1.68
C GLU A 159 9.32 -36.18 -0.33
N GLY A 160 8.47 -35.17 -0.06
CA GLY A 160 8.30 -34.59 1.28
C GLY A 160 9.28 -33.45 1.66
N TYR A 161 9.99 -32.85 0.71
CA TYR A 161 10.91 -31.74 1.00
C TYR A 161 10.24 -30.54 1.65
N ARG A 162 10.92 -29.94 2.64
CA ARG A 162 10.51 -28.65 3.22
C ARG A 162 10.97 -27.52 2.29
N ILE A 163 10.10 -26.56 1.96
CA ILE A 163 10.46 -25.35 1.21
C ILE A 163 10.39 -24.16 2.16
N VAL A 164 11.36 -23.27 2.06
CA VAL A 164 11.39 -21.99 2.76
C VAL A 164 11.75 -20.89 1.77
N ASP A 165 10.97 -19.82 1.80
CA ASP A 165 11.23 -18.61 1.02
C ASP A 165 12.03 -17.62 1.86
N ILE A 166 13.10 -17.08 1.29
CA ILE A 166 13.93 -16.09 1.94
C ILE A 166 14.10 -14.85 1.07
N HIS A 167 14.19 -13.70 1.72
CA HIS A 167 14.44 -12.43 1.08
C HIS A 167 15.37 -11.55 1.91
N GLY A 168 16.24 -10.80 1.23
CA GLY A 168 17.06 -9.75 1.81
C GLY A 168 16.75 -8.42 1.12
N ALA A 169 16.39 -7.40 1.91
CA ALA A 169 16.07 -6.07 1.42
C ALA A 169 17.10 -5.06 1.94
N CYS A 170 17.71 -4.31 1.03
CA CYS A 170 18.57 -3.17 1.33
C CYS A 170 18.63 -2.26 0.09
N TYR A 171 18.85 -0.96 0.26
CA TYR A 171 19.29 -0.09 -0.83
C TYR A 171 20.82 -0.05 -0.84
N ASP A 172 21.42 -1.03 -1.51
CA ASP A 172 22.87 -1.09 -1.64
C ASP A 172 23.43 0.20 -2.27
N GLY A 173 24.51 0.73 -1.69
CA GLY A 173 25.21 1.91 -2.22
C GLY A 173 24.80 3.27 -1.65
N ILE A 174 23.80 3.35 -0.77
CA ILE A 174 23.37 4.60 -0.13
C ILE A 174 23.99 4.76 1.27
N PRO A 175 24.46 5.96 1.67
CA PRO A 175 24.83 6.25 3.05
C PRO A 175 23.67 5.97 4.02
N ASN A 176 23.92 5.27 5.12
CA ASN A 176 22.91 4.87 6.13
C ASN A 176 21.81 3.91 5.63
N ALA A 177 22.06 3.15 4.55
CA ALA A 177 21.16 2.09 4.12
C ALA A 177 20.79 1.16 5.29
N LYS A 178 19.53 0.74 5.36
CA LYS A 178 19.05 -0.25 6.36
C LYS A 178 18.75 -1.56 5.65
N ALA A 179 19.47 -2.60 6.02
CA ALA A 179 19.28 -3.94 5.54
C ALA A 179 18.37 -4.72 6.51
N ALA A 180 17.42 -5.47 5.96
CA ALA A 180 16.55 -6.36 6.71
C ALA A 180 16.30 -7.65 5.94
N TYR A 181 15.94 -8.71 6.67
CA TYR A 181 15.66 -10.02 6.12
C TYR A 181 14.23 -10.46 6.42
N GLY A 182 13.71 -11.35 5.58
CA GLY A 182 12.43 -12.02 5.76
C GLY A 182 12.57 -13.51 5.43
N ILE A 183 11.94 -14.34 6.25
CA ILE A 183 11.92 -15.80 6.15
C ILE A 183 10.46 -16.24 6.24
N TYR A 184 9.99 -16.92 5.21
CA TYR A 184 8.62 -17.37 5.11
C TYR A 184 8.58 -18.88 4.90
N TRP A 185 8.05 -19.58 5.88
CA TRP A 185 7.80 -21.02 5.86
C TRP A 185 6.40 -21.34 5.38
N GLY A 186 5.45 -20.40 5.51
CA GLY A 186 4.05 -20.60 5.14
C GLY A 186 3.04 -19.74 5.88
N GLU A 187 1.80 -19.74 5.40
CA GLU A 187 0.72 -18.97 6.02
C GLU A 187 0.48 -19.47 7.45
N GLY A 188 0.66 -18.58 8.43
CA GLY A 188 0.48 -18.87 9.85
C GLY A 188 1.55 -19.76 10.49
N ASP A 189 2.66 -20.05 9.80
CA ASP A 189 3.75 -20.82 10.40
C ASP A 189 4.47 -19.99 11.48
N PRO A 190 4.57 -20.47 12.74
CA PRO A 190 5.18 -19.71 13.83
C PRO A 190 6.69 -19.47 13.64
N ARG A 191 7.31 -20.15 12.67
CA ARG A 191 8.73 -19.96 12.32
C ARG A 191 8.96 -18.83 11.32
N ASN A 192 7.89 -18.22 10.79
CA ASN A 192 8.03 -17.03 9.96
C ASN A 192 8.74 -15.95 10.76
N GLU A 193 9.77 -15.35 10.17
CA GLU A 193 10.66 -14.45 10.89
C GLU A 193 11.07 -13.28 10.00
N ASN A 194 11.29 -12.12 10.62
CA ASN A 194 11.95 -10.99 9.98
C ASN A 194 12.84 -10.28 11.00
N GLY A 195 13.73 -9.42 10.50
CA GLY A 195 14.58 -8.65 11.39
C GLY A 195 15.59 -7.77 10.67
N THR A 196 16.20 -6.89 11.45
CA THR A 196 17.25 -5.98 10.97
C THR A 196 18.60 -6.69 10.89
N VAL A 197 19.41 -6.32 9.91
CA VAL A 197 20.79 -6.79 9.78
C VAL A 197 21.70 -6.00 10.71
N LYS A 198 22.50 -6.70 11.53
CA LYS A 198 23.60 -6.09 12.30
C LYS A 198 24.90 -6.10 11.48
N GLY A 199 25.67 -5.01 11.58
CA GLY A 199 26.94 -4.84 10.86
C GLY A 199 26.74 -4.20 9.47
N MET A 200 27.46 -4.69 8.46
CA MET A 200 27.40 -4.14 7.10
C MET A 200 25.98 -4.15 6.53
N GLN A 201 25.48 -3.01 6.09
CA GLN A 201 24.14 -2.92 5.51
C GLN A 201 24.24 -3.24 4.01
N SER A 202 23.81 -4.46 3.62
CA SER A 202 23.69 -4.84 2.22
C SER A 202 22.64 -5.92 1.98
N SER A 203 22.11 -6.00 0.76
CA SER A 203 21.13 -7.03 0.36
C SER A 203 21.74 -8.41 0.51
N TYR A 204 22.98 -8.62 0.08
CA TYR A 204 23.68 -9.91 0.24
C TYR A 204 23.81 -10.33 1.70
N ARG A 205 24.17 -9.41 2.60
CA ARG A 205 24.24 -9.76 4.03
C ARG A 205 22.86 -10.11 4.58
N ALA A 206 21.81 -9.40 4.16
CA ALA A 206 20.45 -9.74 4.54
C ALA A 206 20.04 -11.14 4.05
N TYR A 207 20.32 -11.48 2.79
CA TYR A 207 20.06 -12.83 2.26
C TYR A 207 20.84 -13.92 3.01
N PHE A 208 22.12 -13.68 3.35
CA PHE A 208 22.92 -14.65 4.10
C PHE A 208 22.43 -14.82 5.54
N ILE A 209 21.92 -13.76 6.18
CA ILE A 209 21.28 -13.86 7.50
C ILE A 209 19.98 -14.66 7.38
N ALA A 210 19.14 -14.36 6.38
CA ALA A 210 17.89 -15.06 6.13
C ALA A 210 18.14 -16.57 5.94
N LEU A 211 19.13 -16.91 5.10
CA LEU A 211 19.55 -18.28 4.86
C LEU A 211 20.06 -18.96 6.14
N TYR A 212 20.99 -18.32 6.86
CA TYR A 212 21.57 -18.90 8.06
C TYR A 212 20.51 -19.21 9.13
N ARG A 213 19.59 -18.26 9.36
CA ARG A 213 18.47 -18.45 10.29
C ARG A 213 17.50 -19.53 9.83
N ALA A 214 17.17 -19.57 8.54
CA ALA A 214 16.30 -20.61 7.99
C ALA A 214 16.91 -22.01 8.19
N LEU A 215 18.23 -22.16 7.95
CA LEU A 215 18.95 -23.42 8.18
C LEU A 215 19.00 -23.78 9.67
N ALA A 216 19.25 -22.82 10.56
CA ALA A 216 19.26 -23.09 12.01
C ALA A 216 17.90 -23.61 12.48
N VAL A 217 16.81 -22.93 12.10
CA VAL A 217 15.43 -23.33 12.43
C VAL A 217 15.07 -24.70 11.85
N ALA A 218 15.53 -25.02 10.63
CA ALA A 218 15.32 -26.33 10.03
C ALA A 218 16.01 -27.44 10.84
N LEU A 219 17.27 -27.26 11.23
CA LEU A 219 18.00 -28.23 12.04
C LEU A 219 17.37 -28.42 13.42
N ASP A 220 16.96 -27.33 14.08
CA ASP A 220 16.27 -27.40 15.38
C ASP A 220 14.91 -28.11 15.27
N SER A 221 14.29 -28.08 14.09
CA SER A 221 13.03 -28.78 13.78
C SER A 221 13.24 -30.19 13.22
N ASN A 222 14.48 -30.71 13.21
CA ASN A 222 14.87 -31.99 12.62
C ASN A 222 14.48 -32.14 11.13
N HIS A 223 14.57 -31.04 10.37
CA HIS A 223 14.40 -31.01 8.92
C HIS A 223 15.79 -30.96 8.26
N ASP A 224 16.28 -32.11 7.77
CA ASP A 224 17.59 -32.24 7.13
C ASP A 224 17.53 -32.30 5.59
N GLU A 225 16.33 -32.15 5.02
CA GLU A 225 16.08 -32.04 3.58
C GLU A 225 15.26 -30.78 3.25
N LEU A 226 15.90 -29.78 2.64
CA LEU A 226 15.37 -28.42 2.51
C LEU A 226 15.56 -27.85 1.10
N ILE A 227 14.54 -27.12 0.63
CA ILE A 227 14.57 -26.29 -0.57
C ILE A 227 14.50 -24.82 -0.13
N ILE A 228 15.56 -24.06 -0.43
CA ILE A 228 15.59 -22.61 -0.24
C ILE A 228 15.11 -21.94 -1.53
N ARG A 229 14.14 -21.04 -1.43
CA ARG A 229 13.70 -20.21 -2.55
C ARG A 229 14.07 -18.75 -2.31
N SER A 230 14.63 -18.11 -3.34
CA SER A 230 14.92 -16.67 -3.32
C SER A 230 14.53 -16.01 -4.64
N ARG A 231 14.29 -14.69 -4.59
CA ARG A 231 13.88 -13.89 -5.75
C ARG A 231 15.00 -12.95 -6.16
N GLY A 232 15.43 -13.02 -7.42
CA GLY A 232 16.25 -11.99 -8.06
C GLY A 232 17.68 -11.79 -7.52
N VAL A 233 18.20 -12.66 -6.65
CA VAL A 233 19.58 -12.63 -6.16
C VAL A 233 20.22 -14.02 -6.28
N ASP A 234 21.41 -14.06 -6.86
CA ASP A 234 22.17 -15.29 -7.12
C ASP A 234 22.90 -15.81 -5.86
N ILE A 235 22.13 -16.12 -4.82
CA ILE A 235 22.65 -16.92 -3.69
C ILE A 235 22.86 -18.38 -4.11
N HIS A 236 22.35 -18.80 -5.28
CA HIS A 236 22.55 -20.14 -5.81
C HIS A 236 24.03 -20.42 -5.97
N ASN A 237 24.76 -19.56 -6.69
CA ASN A 237 26.21 -19.69 -6.83
C ASN A 237 26.92 -19.67 -5.48
N CYS A 238 26.39 -18.94 -4.49
CA CYS A 238 26.98 -18.91 -3.16
C CYS A 238 26.87 -20.26 -2.45
N ILE A 239 25.70 -20.90 -2.56
CA ILE A 239 25.41 -22.19 -1.96
C ILE A 239 26.14 -23.31 -2.72
N SER A 240 26.02 -23.34 -4.05
CA SER A 240 26.52 -24.45 -4.88
C SER A 240 28.03 -24.43 -5.08
N LYS A 241 28.63 -23.24 -5.25
CA LYS A 241 30.08 -23.10 -5.51
C LYS A 241 30.89 -22.73 -4.27
N LYS A 242 30.23 -22.49 -3.13
CA LYS A 242 30.86 -22.01 -1.90
C LYS A 242 31.67 -20.71 -2.10
N ILE A 243 31.16 -19.79 -2.92
CA ILE A 243 31.79 -18.49 -3.22
C ILE A 243 30.90 -17.37 -2.65
N TYR A 244 31.48 -16.25 -2.21
CA TYR A 244 30.69 -15.09 -1.80
C TYR A 244 31.32 -13.79 -2.32
N PRO A 245 30.54 -12.70 -2.51
CA PRO A 245 30.98 -11.58 -3.34
C PRO A 245 31.95 -10.61 -2.65
N THR A 246 31.98 -10.57 -1.30
CA THR A 246 32.73 -9.55 -0.55
C THR A 246 33.34 -10.09 0.74
N GLU A 247 34.58 -9.70 1.06
CA GLU A 247 35.26 -10.08 2.31
C GLU A 247 34.48 -9.67 3.57
N LYS A 248 33.66 -8.62 3.47
CA LYS A 248 32.83 -8.11 4.56
C LYS A 248 31.72 -9.07 5.01
N ASN A 249 31.43 -10.12 4.25
CA ASN A 249 30.49 -11.19 4.62
C ASN A 249 31.19 -12.48 5.08
N ARG A 250 32.53 -12.48 5.22
CA ARG A 250 33.32 -13.67 5.59
C ARG A 250 32.87 -14.29 6.91
N ASP A 251 32.48 -13.46 7.88
CA ASP A 251 31.98 -13.89 9.19
C ASP A 251 30.73 -14.76 9.10
N LEU A 252 29.77 -14.34 8.28
CA LEU A 252 28.52 -15.07 8.06
C LEU A 252 28.71 -16.27 7.15
N PHE A 253 29.55 -16.12 6.13
CA PHE A 253 29.81 -17.19 5.18
C PHE A 253 30.50 -18.39 5.85
N GLY A 254 31.46 -18.16 6.74
CA GLY A 254 32.08 -19.23 7.53
C GLY A 254 31.05 -20.03 8.33
N LYS A 255 30.05 -19.35 8.93
CA LYS A 255 28.94 -20.01 9.62
C LYS A 255 28.09 -20.84 8.67
N LEU A 256 27.72 -20.31 7.51
CA LEU A 256 26.96 -21.04 6.49
C LEU A 256 27.70 -22.30 6.01
N CYS A 257 29.01 -22.20 5.74
CA CYS A 257 29.83 -23.35 5.36
C CYS A 257 29.89 -24.45 6.43
N SER A 258 29.74 -24.10 7.72
CA SER A 258 29.68 -25.09 8.80
C SER A 258 28.30 -25.75 8.94
N VAL A 259 27.22 -25.06 8.57
CA VAL A 259 25.84 -25.52 8.76
C VAL A 259 25.32 -26.31 7.57
N MET A 260 25.57 -25.82 6.34
CA MET A 260 25.04 -26.43 5.12
C MET A 260 25.37 -27.91 4.94
N PRO A 261 26.58 -28.42 5.28
CA PRO A 261 26.91 -29.85 5.14
C PRO A 261 26.12 -30.78 6.08
N ARG A 262 25.40 -30.24 7.06
CA ARG A 262 24.59 -31.03 8.01
C ARG A 262 23.25 -31.48 7.42
N PHE A 263 22.87 -30.94 6.27
CA PHE A 263 21.65 -31.31 5.56
C PHE A 263 21.94 -32.47 4.62
N LYS A 264 21.11 -33.51 4.67
CA LYS A 264 21.13 -34.62 3.70
C LYS A 264 20.90 -34.11 2.28
N LYS A 265 19.97 -33.17 2.12
CA LYS A 265 19.67 -32.55 0.84
C LYS A 265 19.35 -31.07 1.03
N LEU A 266 20.13 -30.21 0.39
CA LEU A 266 19.90 -28.77 0.39
C LEU A 266 19.88 -28.26 -1.05
N ILE A 267 18.70 -27.90 -1.53
CA ILE A 267 18.48 -27.38 -2.89
C ILE A 267 18.22 -25.88 -2.80
N HIS A 268 18.78 -25.11 -3.72
CA HIS A 268 18.43 -23.70 -3.87
C HIS A 268 17.80 -23.42 -5.23
N TRP A 269 16.66 -22.72 -5.21
CA TRP A 269 15.93 -22.27 -6.38
C TRP A 269 15.82 -20.75 -6.42
N MET A 270 16.34 -20.16 -7.49
CA MET A 270 16.24 -18.73 -7.76
C MET A 270 15.15 -18.49 -8.80
N SER A 271 14.17 -17.64 -8.49
CA SER A 271 13.21 -17.15 -9.48
C SER A 271 13.70 -15.84 -10.10
N GLN A 272 13.33 -15.63 -11.36
CA GLN A 272 13.40 -14.31 -11.99
C GLN A 272 12.41 -13.35 -11.30
N LYS A 273 12.73 -12.05 -11.31
CA LYS A 273 11.91 -11.04 -10.61
C LYS A 273 10.45 -11.02 -11.08
N ASP A 274 10.14 -11.43 -12.31
CA ASP A 274 8.81 -11.30 -12.89
C ASP A 274 7.87 -12.49 -12.62
N LEU A 275 8.36 -13.55 -11.95
CA LEU A 275 7.57 -14.71 -11.57
C LEU A 275 6.81 -14.46 -10.25
N ASN A 276 5.48 -14.64 -10.29
CA ASN A 276 4.59 -14.31 -9.18
C ASN A 276 4.44 -15.49 -8.20
N VAL A 277 5.48 -15.77 -7.42
CA VAL A 277 5.46 -16.85 -6.41
C VAL A 277 5.06 -16.28 -5.05
N ASN A 278 3.84 -16.59 -4.58
CA ASN A 278 3.27 -16.05 -3.34
C ASN A 278 4.23 -16.12 -2.13
N GLY A 279 4.91 -17.26 -1.91
CA GLY A 279 5.81 -17.39 -0.76
C GLY A 279 7.03 -16.47 -0.82
N GLN A 280 7.55 -16.18 -2.01
CA GLN A 280 8.65 -15.24 -2.20
C GLN A 280 8.20 -13.79 -2.00
N ILE A 281 6.96 -13.48 -2.37
CA ILE A 281 6.33 -12.16 -2.13
C ILE A 281 6.14 -11.94 -0.64
N GLU A 282 5.72 -12.95 0.11
CA GLU A 282 5.59 -12.86 1.56
C GLU A 282 6.96 -12.68 2.25
N ALA A 283 7.98 -13.44 1.84
CA ALA A 283 9.34 -13.25 2.36
C ALA A 283 9.88 -11.84 2.05
N GLU A 284 9.60 -11.33 0.85
CA GLU A 284 9.94 -9.96 0.45
C GLU A 284 9.20 -8.92 1.29
N HIS A 285 7.90 -9.09 1.50
CA HIS A 285 7.09 -8.21 2.32
C HIS A 285 7.60 -8.17 3.77
N LEU A 286 7.88 -9.33 4.36
CA LEU A 286 8.48 -9.46 5.70
C LEU A 286 9.80 -8.70 5.83
N ALA A 287 10.67 -8.77 4.83
CA ALA A 287 11.93 -8.03 4.82
C ALA A 287 11.69 -6.51 4.70
N LYS A 288 10.83 -6.10 3.76
CA LYS A 288 10.58 -4.68 3.44
C LYS A 288 9.86 -3.91 4.54
N ILE A 289 8.98 -4.56 5.32
CA ILE A 289 8.35 -3.95 6.49
C ILE A 289 9.41 -3.45 7.48
N ILE A 290 10.47 -4.23 7.69
CA ILE A 290 11.52 -3.91 8.66
C ILE A 290 12.57 -2.96 8.08
N SER A 291 12.90 -3.06 6.78
CA SER A 291 13.86 -2.14 6.16
C SER A 291 13.28 -0.74 5.91
N GLY A 292 11.95 -0.60 5.84
CA GLY A 292 11.25 0.63 5.44
C GLY A 292 11.03 0.76 3.93
N ASN A 293 11.34 -0.27 3.14
CA ASN A 293 11.25 -0.29 1.67
C ASN A 293 9.82 -0.56 1.16
N ILE A 294 8.81 0.11 1.71
CA ILE A 294 7.43 0.00 1.19
C ILE A 294 7.28 1.01 0.05
N PRO A 295 7.05 0.58 -1.21
CA PRO A 295 6.76 1.51 -2.30
C PRO A 295 5.51 2.30 -1.93
N LYS A 296 5.63 3.62 -1.80
CA LYS A 296 4.47 4.48 -1.64
C LYS A 296 4.10 5.06 -2.98
N HIS A 297 2.81 5.05 -3.28
CA HIS A 297 2.26 5.70 -4.44
C HIS A 297 1.62 7.02 -4.04
N VAL A 298 1.76 8.00 -4.93
CA VAL A 298 1.08 9.29 -4.86
C VAL A 298 0.66 9.68 -6.27
N THR A 299 -0.51 10.28 -6.40
CA THR A 299 -0.99 10.87 -7.64
C THR A 299 -0.87 12.37 -7.52
N ILE A 300 -0.32 13.01 -8.55
CA ILE A 300 -0.19 14.48 -8.61
C ILE A 300 -0.83 15.02 -9.89
N PHE A 301 -1.29 16.25 -9.80
CA PHE A 301 -1.88 16.96 -10.93
C PHE A 301 -1.54 18.44 -10.84
N GLY A 302 -1.16 19.06 -11.96
CA GLY A 302 -0.98 20.51 -12.07
C GLY A 302 -1.92 21.13 -13.07
N MET A 303 -2.33 22.36 -12.78
CA MET A 303 -3.16 23.20 -13.63
C MET A 303 -2.42 24.50 -13.90
N ALA A 304 -2.12 24.74 -15.17
CA ALA A 304 -1.48 25.97 -15.60
C ALA A 304 -2.31 27.20 -15.18
N THR A 305 -1.62 28.32 -15.03
CA THR A 305 -2.24 29.58 -14.63
C THR A 305 -3.39 29.95 -15.55
N ALA A 306 -4.60 30.10 -14.99
CA ALA A 306 -5.78 30.56 -15.71
C ALA A 306 -5.79 32.10 -15.75
N ASN A 307 -6.86 32.69 -16.31
CA ASN A 307 -7.04 34.15 -16.40
C ASN A 307 -7.08 34.87 -15.04
N ASP A 308 -7.16 34.12 -13.94
CA ASP A 308 -7.15 34.62 -12.56
C ASP A 308 -5.74 34.80 -11.99
N GLY A 309 -4.68 34.50 -12.76
CA GLY A 309 -3.30 34.68 -12.35
C GLY A 309 -2.81 33.64 -11.32
N ILE A 310 -3.53 32.53 -11.13
CA ILE A 310 -3.12 31.45 -10.21
C ILE A 310 -2.91 30.13 -10.94
N GLY A 311 -1.72 29.57 -10.80
CA GLY A 311 -1.45 28.15 -11.09
C GLY A 311 -1.79 27.28 -9.89
N ARG A 312 -2.35 26.08 -10.11
CA ARG A 312 -2.84 25.19 -9.04
C ARG A 312 -2.24 23.81 -9.15
N TYR A 313 -2.16 23.10 -8.04
CA TYR A 313 -1.82 21.69 -8.04
C TYR A 313 -2.53 20.91 -6.94
N GLY A 314 -2.68 19.61 -7.17
CA GLY A 314 -3.30 18.66 -6.26
C GLY A 314 -2.43 17.43 -6.03
N ILE A 315 -2.49 16.89 -4.81
CA ILE A 315 -1.71 15.75 -4.35
C ILE A 315 -2.66 14.77 -3.68
N TYR A 316 -2.77 13.57 -4.23
CA TYR A 316 -3.70 12.55 -3.78
C TYR A 316 -2.97 11.24 -3.49
N TRP A 317 -3.08 10.75 -2.26
CA TRP A 317 -2.47 9.48 -1.84
C TRP A 317 -3.47 8.33 -1.90
N ARG A 318 -4.63 8.51 -1.25
CA ARG A 318 -5.74 7.55 -1.17
C ARG A 318 -6.96 8.20 -0.49
N PRO A 319 -8.17 7.61 -0.56
CA PRO A 319 -9.34 8.19 0.11
C PRO A 319 -9.10 8.38 1.62
N GLY A 320 -9.40 9.56 2.14
CA GLY A 320 -9.27 9.90 3.56
C GLY A 320 -7.83 10.03 4.08
N ASP A 321 -6.81 10.03 3.21
CA ASP A 321 -5.44 10.27 3.68
C ASP A 321 -5.26 11.74 4.06
N ARG A 322 -4.80 11.99 5.30
CA ARG A 322 -4.56 13.34 5.84
C ARG A 322 -3.53 14.17 5.05
N ARG A 323 -2.77 13.54 4.17
CA ARG A 323 -1.76 14.18 3.30
C ARG A 323 -2.32 14.58 1.95
N ASN A 324 -3.56 14.20 1.65
CA ASN A 324 -4.24 14.73 0.49
C ASN A 324 -4.34 16.24 0.65
N GLY A 325 -4.05 16.97 -0.41
CA GLY A 325 -4.03 18.41 -0.35
C GLY A 325 -3.87 19.05 -1.71
N SER A 326 -3.91 20.37 -1.68
CA SER A 326 -3.73 21.23 -2.84
C SER A 326 -2.86 22.41 -2.47
N GLY A 327 -2.33 23.05 -3.49
CA GLY A 327 -1.55 24.26 -3.34
C GLY A 327 -1.59 25.09 -4.62
N TRP A 328 -0.97 26.26 -4.55
CA TRP A 328 -1.06 27.25 -5.61
C TRP A 328 0.21 28.10 -5.69
N VAL A 329 0.44 28.65 -6.88
CA VAL A 329 1.56 29.53 -7.17
C VAL A 329 1.03 30.74 -7.94
N GLU A 330 1.47 31.91 -7.53
CA GLU A 330 1.05 33.18 -8.10
C GLU A 330 1.80 33.51 -9.39
N GLY A 331 1.12 34.06 -10.39
CA GLY A 331 1.74 34.48 -11.65
C GLY A 331 1.73 33.42 -12.75
N PRO A 332 2.28 33.73 -13.94
CA PRO A 332 2.21 32.87 -15.11
C PRO A 332 3.14 31.65 -14.96
N HIS A 333 2.55 30.47 -14.77
CA HIS A 333 3.26 29.22 -14.60
C HIS A 333 2.71 28.16 -15.55
N SER A 334 3.62 27.41 -16.17
CA SER A 334 3.27 26.27 -17.01
C SER A 334 2.76 25.11 -16.16
N ARG A 335 1.96 24.23 -16.75
CA ARG A 335 1.48 22.99 -16.09
C ARG A 335 2.63 22.20 -15.45
N LEU A 336 3.75 22.06 -16.17
CA LEU A 336 4.95 21.38 -15.69
C LEU A 336 5.48 21.98 -14.38
N CYS A 337 5.55 23.32 -14.26
CA CYS A 337 6.02 23.94 -13.02
C CYS A 337 5.11 23.62 -11.83
N LEU A 338 3.78 23.58 -12.02
CA LEU A 338 2.84 23.21 -10.95
C LEU A 338 2.93 21.73 -10.58
N GLU A 339 3.17 20.85 -11.55
CA GLU A 339 3.39 19.43 -11.29
C GLU A 339 4.70 19.17 -10.56
N MET A 340 5.75 19.92 -10.89
CA MET A 340 7.00 19.91 -10.14
C MET A 340 6.82 20.38 -8.70
N ALA A 341 5.97 21.40 -8.45
CA ALA A 341 5.66 21.86 -7.10
C ALA A 341 4.89 20.80 -6.31
N ALA A 342 3.91 20.14 -6.95
CA ALA A 342 3.21 19.00 -6.37
C ALA A 342 4.16 17.85 -6.02
N LEU A 343 5.08 17.53 -6.94
CA LEU A 343 6.11 16.51 -6.75
C LEU A 343 7.03 16.84 -5.58
N GLU A 344 7.43 18.10 -5.45
CA GLU A 344 8.28 18.58 -4.35
C GLU A 344 7.64 18.28 -2.99
N VAL A 345 6.37 18.66 -2.82
CA VAL A 345 5.60 18.41 -1.60
C VAL A 345 5.41 16.92 -1.36
N ALA A 346 5.16 16.13 -2.40
CA ALA A 346 5.02 14.68 -2.29
C ALA A 346 6.32 14.00 -1.84
N ILE A 347 7.47 14.44 -2.38
CA ILE A 347 8.80 13.97 -2.00
C ILE A 347 9.12 14.34 -0.55
N LYS A 348 8.87 15.59 -0.11
CA LYS A 348 9.05 16.01 1.29
C LYS A 348 8.25 15.10 2.24
N ASN A 349 6.97 14.88 1.94
CA ASN A 349 6.13 13.94 2.70
C ASN A 349 6.67 12.50 2.70
N GLY A 350 7.26 12.05 1.58
CA GLY A 350 7.92 10.75 1.49
C GLY A 350 9.14 10.65 2.39
N ILE A 351 10.03 11.64 2.30
CA ILE A 351 11.27 11.74 3.10
C ILE A 351 10.95 11.74 4.60
N ASP A 352 9.95 12.51 5.04
CA ASP A 352 9.53 12.58 6.45
C ASP A 352 8.98 11.24 6.98
N GLN A 353 8.55 10.36 6.08
CA GLN A 353 8.10 9.00 6.39
C GLN A 353 9.16 7.94 6.14
N TYR A 354 10.41 8.34 5.90
CA TYR A 354 11.51 7.45 5.54
C TYR A 354 11.22 6.59 4.31
N VAL A 355 10.39 7.09 3.38
CA VAL A 355 10.13 6.45 2.09
C VAL A 355 11.40 6.58 1.26
N GLN A 356 11.91 5.45 0.79
CA GLN A 356 13.12 5.40 -0.05
C GLN A 356 12.79 5.27 -1.54
N HIS A 357 11.56 4.82 -1.87
CA HIS A 357 11.04 4.79 -3.23
C HIS A 357 9.59 5.27 -3.30
N LEU A 358 9.37 6.32 -4.10
CA LEU A 358 8.06 6.94 -4.33
C LEU A 358 7.66 6.76 -5.79
N THR A 359 6.57 6.05 -6.03
CA THR A 359 5.94 5.97 -7.36
C THR A 359 4.95 7.12 -7.49
N VAL A 360 5.14 7.95 -8.52
CA VAL A 360 4.32 9.13 -8.79
C VAL A 360 3.48 8.87 -10.02
N TYR A 361 2.16 8.96 -9.85
CA TYR A 361 1.19 8.82 -10.92
C TYR A 361 0.80 10.20 -11.44
N THR A 362 0.88 10.39 -12.76
CA THR A 362 0.51 11.62 -13.46
C THR A 362 0.00 11.28 -14.86
N ASP A 363 -0.79 12.18 -15.45
CA ASP A 363 -1.21 12.19 -16.86
C ASP A 363 -0.34 13.12 -17.72
N SER A 364 0.73 13.69 -17.15
CA SER A 364 1.64 14.60 -17.85
C SER A 364 2.82 13.90 -18.48
N GLU A 365 2.89 13.96 -19.81
CA GLU A 365 4.06 13.51 -20.57
C GLU A 365 5.28 14.39 -20.29
N ASP A 366 5.09 15.70 -20.10
CA ASP A 366 6.18 16.65 -19.82
C ASP A 366 6.86 16.33 -18.48
N LEU A 367 6.10 15.96 -17.44
CA LEU A 367 6.69 15.60 -16.14
C LEU A 367 7.46 14.28 -16.23
N LYS A 368 6.92 13.29 -16.95
CA LYS A 368 7.61 12.01 -17.18
C LYS A 368 8.95 12.27 -17.87
N GLU A 369 8.92 13.02 -18.96
CA GLU A 369 10.10 13.37 -19.76
C GLU A 369 11.10 14.24 -18.97
N TYR A 370 10.61 15.12 -18.10
CA TYR A 370 11.45 15.89 -17.20
C TYR A 370 12.25 14.98 -16.25
N ILE A 371 11.59 14.02 -15.59
CA ILE A 371 12.24 13.14 -14.62
C ILE A 371 13.19 12.14 -15.28
N THR A 372 12.84 11.62 -16.46
CA THR A 372 13.67 10.65 -17.18
C THR A 372 14.85 11.29 -17.91
N ASN A 373 14.64 12.44 -18.55
CA ASN A 373 15.55 12.98 -19.55
C ASN A 373 15.96 14.44 -19.29
N TRP A 374 15.01 15.39 -19.30
CA TRP A 374 15.36 16.83 -19.35
C TRP A 374 16.13 17.31 -18.13
N ARG A 375 15.85 16.79 -16.93
CA ARG A 375 16.56 17.15 -15.70
C ARG A 375 18.07 16.98 -15.84
N HIS A 376 18.52 15.89 -16.46
CA HIS A 376 19.95 15.61 -16.62
C HIS A 376 20.59 16.62 -17.57
N VAL A 377 19.91 16.93 -18.67
CA VAL A 377 20.35 17.93 -19.64
C VAL A 377 20.40 19.33 -19.02
N TRP A 378 19.33 19.74 -18.32
CA TRP A 378 19.24 21.08 -17.73
C TRP A 378 20.25 21.31 -16.62
N ARG A 379 20.54 20.29 -15.80
CA ARG A 379 21.59 20.38 -14.79
C ARG A 379 22.94 20.71 -15.43
N ASP A 380 23.23 20.14 -16.59
CA ASP A 380 24.52 20.26 -17.26
C ASP A 380 24.61 21.55 -18.10
N THR A 381 23.49 22.22 -18.39
CA THR A 381 23.40 23.46 -19.20
C THR A 381 23.06 24.73 -18.39
N SER A 382 23.28 24.71 -17.08
CA SER A 382 23.01 25.83 -16.13
C SER A 382 21.53 26.10 -15.84
N TRP A 383 20.74 25.03 -15.74
CA TRP A 383 19.27 25.06 -15.58
C TRP A 383 18.61 25.67 -16.83
N PRO A 384 17.26 25.71 -16.97
CA PRO A 384 16.62 25.70 -18.29
C PRO A 384 17.21 26.76 -19.24
N PRO A 385 17.45 26.40 -20.52
CA PRO A 385 18.31 27.17 -21.40
C PRO A 385 17.89 28.65 -21.48
N PRO A 386 18.83 29.61 -21.67
CA PRO A 386 18.56 31.05 -21.63
C PRO A 386 17.49 31.55 -22.62
N MET A 387 17.16 30.74 -23.64
CA MET A 387 16.08 31.01 -24.60
C MET A 387 14.68 30.60 -24.10
N SER A 388 14.59 29.94 -22.95
CA SER A 388 13.33 29.54 -22.37
C SER A 388 12.77 30.68 -21.53
N SER A 389 11.53 31.09 -21.78
CA SER A 389 10.80 32.09 -21.01
C SER A 389 10.37 31.55 -19.63
N VAL A 390 11.21 30.75 -18.99
CA VAL A 390 10.89 30.00 -17.78
C VAL A 390 11.13 30.88 -16.56
N ASP A 391 10.12 30.99 -15.71
CA ASP A 391 10.19 31.78 -14.48
C ASP A 391 11.35 31.31 -13.58
N SER A 392 12.03 32.29 -12.97
CA SER A 392 13.05 32.11 -11.93
C SER A 392 12.60 31.20 -10.78
N SER A 393 11.30 31.17 -10.48
CA SER A 393 10.68 30.27 -9.50
C SER A 393 10.86 28.80 -9.90
N CYS A 394 10.66 28.47 -11.18
CA CYS A 394 10.82 27.10 -11.69
C CYS A 394 12.29 26.66 -11.68
N VAL A 395 13.25 27.58 -11.86
CA VAL A 395 14.69 27.27 -11.74
C VAL A 395 15.06 26.86 -10.31
N THR A 396 14.55 27.58 -9.32
CA THR A 396 14.78 27.27 -7.89
C THR A 396 14.17 25.91 -7.54
N LEU A 397 12.93 25.67 -7.98
CA LEU A 397 12.22 24.41 -7.79
C LEU A 397 12.98 23.21 -8.41
N CYS A 398 13.55 23.38 -9.61
CA CYS A 398 14.37 22.35 -10.26
C CYS A 398 15.59 21.94 -9.41
N ARG A 399 16.26 22.93 -8.80
CA ARG A 399 17.44 22.72 -7.96
C ARG A 399 17.07 21.98 -6.68
N ASP A 400 16.01 22.42 -6.02
CA ASP A 400 15.51 21.81 -4.78
C ASP A 400 15.07 20.36 -5.00
N LEU A 401 14.31 20.11 -6.07
CA LEU A 401 13.93 18.76 -6.49
C LEU A 401 15.15 17.88 -6.73
N THR A 402 16.17 18.39 -7.41
CA THR A 402 17.38 17.60 -7.68
C THR A 402 18.09 17.17 -6.41
N SER A 403 18.24 18.08 -5.43
CA SER A 403 18.83 17.73 -4.13
C SER A 403 17.98 16.70 -3.38
N MET A 404 16.66 16.76 -3.47
CA MET A 404 15.78 15.78 -2.82
C MET A 404 15.77 14.42 -3.52
N LEU A 405 15.86 14.39 -4.85
CA LEU A 405 15.94 13.16 -5.64
C LEU A 405 17.22 12.36 -5.35
N ASP A 406 18.26 12.97 -4.78
CA ASP A 406 19.43 12.24 -4.26
C ASP A 406 19.12 11.48 -2.95
N ARG A 407 18.04 11.84 -2.25
CA ARG A 407 17.62 11.29 -0.95
C ARG A 407 16.52 10.25 -1.08
N ILE A 408 15.77 10.26 -2.19
CA ILE A 408 14.66 9.34 -2.45
C ILE A 408 14.63 8.96 -3.94
N THR A 409 14.43 7.69 -4.25
CA THR A 409 14.18 7.27 -5.64
C THR A 409 12.74 7.60 -6.03
N VAL A 410 12.56 8.30 -7.14
CA VAL A 410 11.23 8.59 -7.69
C VAL A 410 11.08 7.91 -9.03
N GLU A 411 9.95 7.24 -9.23
CA GLU A 411 9.55 6.68 -10.51
C GLU A 411 8.21 7.29 -10.92
N VAL A 412 8.12 7.84 -12.13
CA VAL A 412 6.88 8.43 -12.66
C VAL A 412 6.21 7.44 -13.61
N ARG A 413 4.89 7.25 -13.47
CA ARG A 413 4.08 6.32 -14.28
C ARG A 413 2.73 6.92 -14.63
N ASP A 414 2.10 6.32 -15.64
CA ASP A 414 0.68 6.55 -15.94
C ASP A 414 -0.22 6.21 -14.75
N GLY A 415 -1.04 7.17 -14.36
CA GLY A 415 -2.04 7.01 -13.32
C GLY A 415 -3.31 6.30 -13.82
N LYS A 416 -4.01 5.63 -12.90
CA LYS A 416 -5.39 5.22 -13.16
C LYS A 416 -6.27 6.47 -13.21
N GLU A 417 -7.13 6.58 -14.22
CA GLU A 417 -8.00 7.73 -14.51
C GLU A 417 -8.71 8.25 -13.25
N GLY A 418 -9.36 7.36 -12.48
CA GLY A 418 -10.07 7.76 -11.26
C GLY A 418 -9.22 8.29 -10.10
N TYR A 419 -7.90 8.13 -10.08
CA TYR A 419 -7.03 8.78 -9.08
C TYR A 419 -6.50 10.13 -9.58
N ILE A 420 -6.30 10.27 -10.89
CA ILE A 420 -5.96 11.55 -11.51
C ILE A 420 -7.11 12.53 -11.31
N ASP A 421 -8.35 12.07 -11.46
CA ASP A 421 -9.54 12.90 -11.19
C ASP A 421 -9.62 13.41 -9.76
N GLU A 422 -9.21 12.61 -8.77
CA GLU A 422 -9.18 13.06 -7.37
C GLU A 422 -8.08 14.11 -7.13
N ALA A 423 -6.90 13.93 -7.73
CA ALA A 423 -5.84 14.95 -7.69
C ALA A 423 -6.29 16.25 -8.40
N ARG A 424 -7.02 16.14 -9.52
CA ARG A 424 -7.60 17.27 -10.23
C ARG A 424 -8.63 18.01 -9.37
N LYS A 425 -9.56 17.30 -8.74
CA LYS A 425 -10.55 17.90 -7.81
C LYS A 425 -9.88 18.66 -6.67
N LEU A 426 -8.77 18.13 -6.14
CA LEU A 426 -7.98 18.84 -5.12
C LEU A 426 -7.39 20.12 -5.70
N ALA A 427 -6.80 20.10 -6.89
CA ALA A 427 -6.33 21.32 -7.55
C ALA A 427 -7.47 22.35 -7.75
N ASP A 428 -8.64 21.90 -8.23
CA ASP A 428 -9.83 22.73 -8.46
C ASP A 428 -10.40 23.35 -7.18
N SER A 429 -10.14 22.75 -6.01
CA SER A 429 -10.59 23.30 -4.72
C SER A 429 -9.89 24.62 -4.33
N VAL A 430 -8.81 24.99 -5.02
CA VAL A 430 -8.10 26.25 -4.77
C VAL A 430 -8.90 27.44 -5.31
N GLN A 431 -9.40 28.28 -4.39
CA GLN A 431 -10.13 29.50 -4.69
C GLN A 431 -9.29 30.52 -5.49
N ALA A 432 -9.87 31.05 -6.56
CA ALA A 432 -9.32 32.14 -7.36
C ALA A 432 -9.32 33.48 -6.60
N PHE A 433 -8.47 34.43 -7.02
CA PHE A 433 -8.55 35.81 -6.55
C PHE A 433 -9.92 36.41 -6.84
N GLN A 434 -10.49 37.10 -5.85
CA GLN A 434 -11.69 37.90 -6.04
C GLN A 434 -11.29 39.36 -6.22
N THR A 435 -11.60 39.93 -7.37
CA THR A 435 -11.28 41.32 -7.67
C THR A 435 -12.47 42.22 -7.39
N VAL A 436 -12.24 43.22 -6.53
CA VAL A 436 -13.18 44.29 -6.21
C VAL A 436 -12.61 45.62 -6.67
N ARG A 437 -13.44 46.42 -7.33
CA ARG A 437 -13.14 47.82 -7.59
C ARG A 437 -13.76 48.66 -6.50
N THR A 438 -12.99 49.59 -5.96
CA THR A 438 -13.40 50.51 -4.89
C THR A 438 -13.20 51.94 -5.36
N TYR A 439 -14.03 52.84 -4.85
CA TYR A 439 -14.00 54.25 -5.16
C TYR A 439 -14.46 55.09 -3.96
N GLY A 440 -13.94 56.30 -3.83
CA GLY A 440 -14.44 57.28 -2.88
C GLY A 440 -14.32 58.71 -3.35
N SER A 441 -15.36 59.52 -3.10
CA SER A 441 -15.36 60.95 -3.43
C SER A 441 -16.00 61.81 -2.35
N VAL A 442 -15.87 63.12 -2.51
CA VAL A 442 -16.61 64.13 -1.76
C VAL A 442 -17.45 64.92 -2.76
N GLN A 443 -18.75 64.98 -2.53
CA GLN A 443 -19.64 65.83 -3.31
C GLN A 443 -19.93 67.10 -2.51
N THR A 444 -19.77 68.25 -3.15
CA THR A 444 -20.07 69.56 -2.57
C THR A 444 -21.38 70.08 -3.16
N GLY A 445 -22.43 70.13 -2.34
CA GLY A 445 -23.71 70.75 -2.66
C GLY A 445 -23.87 72.12 -2.00
N ASN A 446 -24.99 72.79 -2.26
CA ASN A 446 -25.26 74.15 -1.75
C ASN A 446 -25.31 74.26 -0.21
N ASN A 447 -25.46 73.16 0.54
CA ASN A 447 -25.69 73.21 1.98
C ASN A 447 -24.68 72.44 2.85
N GLU A 448 -23.89 71.47 2.35
CA GLU A 448 -22.79 70.81 3.09
C GLU A 448 -22.01 69.83 2.18
N ALA A 449 -20.74 69.57 2.49
CA ALA A 449 -19.92 68.57 1.80
C ALA A 449 -20.19 67.17 2.38
N VAL A 450 -20.37 66.16 1.53
CA VAL A 450 -20.67 64.78 1.96
C VAL A 450 -19.72 63.79 1.30
N GLY A 451 -19.14 62.89 2.09
CA GLY A 451 -18.32 61.78 1.60
C GLY A 451 -19.18 60.61 1.11
N ARG A 452 -18.83 60.03 -0.03
CA ARG A 452 -19.51 58.90 -0.67
C ARG A 452 -18.51 57.82 -1.05
N TYR A 453 -18.89 56.55 -0.87
CA TYR A 453 -18.07 55.41 -1.29
C TYR A 453 -18.86 54.48 -2.21
N GLY A 454 -18.14 53.76 -3.07
CA GLY A 454 -18.71 52.74 -3.92
C GLY A 454 -17.76 51.56 -4.08
N LEU A 455 -18.32 50.37 -4.27
CA LEU A 455 -17.58 49.18 -4.65
C LEU A 455 -18.40 48.27 -5.56
N TYR A 456 -17.72 47.50 -6.41
CA TYR A 456 -18.33 46.40 -7.16
C TYR A 456 -17.32 45.30 -7.45
N TRP A 457 -17.80 44.07 -7.56
CA TRP A 457 -16.98 42.90 -7.85
C TRP A 457 -16.99 42.59 -9.34
N LEU A 458 -15.83 42.22 -9.90
CA LEU A 458 -15.71 41.97 -11.35
C LEU A 458 -16.44 40.70 -11.81
N PHE A 459 -16.51 39.68 -10.96
CA PHE A 459 -17.12 38.38 -11.30
C PHE A 459 -18.55 38.22 -10.79
N ASP A 460 -18.98 39.02 -9.81
CA ASP A 460 -20.32 38.95 -9.21
C ASP A 460 -20.84 40.35 -8.83
N GLN A 461 -21.50 41.02 -9.78
CA GLN A 461 -22.00 42.38 -9.58
C GLN A 461 -23.20 42.47 -8.62
N THR A 462 -23.75 41.35 -8.14
CA THR A 462 -24.92 41.37 -7.24
C THR A 462 -24.63 41.97 -5.86
N GLU A 463 -23.35 42.07 -5.50
CA GLU A 463 -22.86 42.62 -4.23
C GLU A 463 -22.21 44.01 -4.40
N ALA A 464 -22.56 44.73 -5.46
CA ALA A 464 -22.18 46.13 -5.56
C ALA A 464 -22.81 46.92 -4.41
N GLU A 465 -22.01 47.75 -3.74
CA GLU A 465 -22.45 48.56 -2.60
C GLU A 465 -22.11 50.02 -2.83
N TYR A 466 -23.05 50.90 -2.51
CA TYR A 466 -22.89 52.34 -2.55
C TYR A 466 -23.45 52.97 -1.28
N GLY A 467 -22.75 53.95 -0.72
CA GLY A 467 -23.17 54.54 0.54
C GLY A 467 -22.50 55.87 0.88
N PHE A 468 -22.93 56.41 2.02
CA PHE A 468 -22.41 57.64 2.61
C PHE A 468 -21.36 57.33 3.67
N VAL A 469 -20.43 58.26 3.86
CA VAL A 469 -19.34 58.15 4.84
C VAL A 469 -19.67 59.06 6.01
N ASP A 470 -19.70 58.49 7.22
CA ASP A 470 -19.99 59.25 8.43
C ASP A 470 -18.82 60.17 8.83
N GLY A 471 -19.17 61.40 9.22
CA GLY A 471 -18.25 62.40 9.77
C GLY A 471 -17.82 63.46 8.76
N VAL A 472 -16.63 64.03 8.97
CA VAL A 472 -16.09 65.10 8.12
C VAL A 472 -15.84 64.55 6.72
N ALA A 473 -16.44 65.18 5.71
CA ALA A 473 -16.26 64.81 4.32
C ALA A 473 -14.78 64.91 3.92
N SER A 474 -14.22 63.77 3.55
CA SER A 474 -12.82 63.62 3.18
C SER A 474 -12.73 62.53 2.14
N GLU A 475 -12.09 62.84 1.01
CA GLU A 475 -11.93 61.92 -0.11
C GLU A 475 -11.15 60.66 0.31
N ILE A 476 -10.10 60.85 1.12
CA ILE A 476 -9.30 59.77 1.70
C ILE A 476 -10.17 58.86 2.59
N ARG A 477 -11.00 59.45 3.46
CA ARG A 477 -11.91 58.65 4.30
C ARG A 477 -12.90 57.86 3.45
N SER A 478 -13.46 58.47 2.42
CA SER A 478 -14.36 57.80 1.48
C SER A 478 -13.71 56.59 0.80
N LYS A 479 -12.50 56.77 0.27
CA LYS A 479 -11.73 55.71 -0.39
C LYS A 479 -11.38 54.59 0.60
N GLN A 480 -10.92 54.92 1.81
CA GLN A 480 -10.62 53.94 2.86
C GLN A 480 -11.87 53.20 3.37
N THR A 481 -13.01 53.87 3.48
CA THR A 481 -14.29 53.24 3.82
C THR A 481 -14.70 52.22 2.76
N ALA A 482 -14.56 52.53 1.47
CA ALA A 482 -14.84 51.58 0.38
C ALA A 482 -14.03 50.27 0.53
N ILE A 483 -12.73 50.40 0.84
CA ILE A 483 -11.82 49.27 1.07
C ILE A 483 -12.26 48.44 2.28
N ILE A 484 -12.60 49.09 3.40
CA ILE A 484 -13.07 48.40 4.61
C ILE A 484 -14.36 47.61 4.32
N ARG A 485 -15.31 48.21 3.60
CA ARG A 485 -16.56 47.55 3.20
C ARG A 485 -16.31 46.36 2.30
N ALA A 486 -15.39 46.48 1.35
CA ALA A 486 -14.97 45.38 0.49
C ALA A 486 -14.43 44.19 1.30
N PHE A 487 -13.56 44.44 2.29
CA PHE A 487 -13.07 43.39 3.19
C PHE A 487 -14.20 42.74 4.00
N GLN A 488 -15.13 43.52 4.54
CA GLN A 488 -16.26 43.00 5.30
C GLN A 488 -17.16 42.09 4.45
N ILE A 489 -17.41 42.44 3.19
CA ILE A 489 -18.14 41.59 2.25
C ILE A 489 -17.35 40.31 1.94
N ALA A 490 -16.06 40.45 1.65
CA ALA A 490 -15.19 39.32 1.32
C ALA A 490 -15.12 38.27 2.44
N LEU A 491 -14.96 38.71 3.69
CA LEU A 491 -14.96 37.82 4.85
C LEU A 491 -16.31 37.11 5.04
N ARG A 492 -17.44 37.82 4.83
CA ARG A 492 -18.77 37.20 4.89
C ARG A 492 -18.97 36.13 3.82
N LYS A 493 -18.33 36.26 2.66
CA LYS A 493 -18.38 35.29 1.54
C LYS A 493 -17.33 34.17 1.68
N GLY A 494 -16.46 34.24 2.69
CA GLY A 494 -15.37 33.27 2.86
C GLY A 494 -14.27 33.39 1.80
N PHE A 495 -14.08 34.59 1.23
CA PHE A 495 -12.96 34.84 0.34
C PHE A 495 -11.67 34.95 1.15
N THR A 496 -10.65 34.24 0.70
CA THR A 496 -9.34 34.19 1.36
C THR A 496 -8.27 34.98 0.60
N LYS A 497 -8.49 35.24 -0.69
CA LYS A 497 -7.57 35.96 -1.58
C LYS A 497 -8.32 37.06 -2.32
N ILE A 498 -7.87 38.30 -2.20
CA ILE A 498 -8.58 39.47 -2.74
C ILE A 498 -7.63 40.43 -3.47
N VAL A 499 -8.09 40.99 -4.59
CA VAL A 499 -7.45 42.09 -5.31
C VAL A 499 -8.34 43.32 -5.18
N ILE A 500 -7.81 44.39 -4.60
CA ILE A 500 -8.49 45.66 -4.44
C ILE A 500 -7.94 46.61 -5.50
N GLN A 501 -8.77 46.89 -6.50
CA GLN A 501 -8.53 47.93 -7.48
C GLN A 501 -9.07 49.25 -6.91
N SER A 502 -8.19 50.18 -6.59
CA SER A 502 -8.54 51.43 -5.90
C SER A 502 -7.91 52.65 -6.57
N ASP A 503 -8.59 53.78 -6.45
CA ASP A 503 -8.14 55.13 -6.78
C ASP A 503 -7.41 55.82 -5.61
N LEU A 504 -7.17 55.10 -4.50
CA LEU A 504 -6.38 55.59 -3.37
C LEU A 504 -4.89 55.56 -3.69
N ILE A 505 -4.34 56.69 -4.12
CA ILE A 505 -2.91 56.88 -4.36
C ILE A 505 -2.23 57.20 -3.02
N GLU A 506 -1.15 56.50 -2.66
CA GLU A 506 -0.40 56.63 -1.39
C GLU A 506 0.03 58.08 -1.03
N LYS A 507 -0.06 59.03 -1.97
CA LYS A 507 0.35 60.43 -1.83
C LYS A 507 -0.67 61.36 -1.16
N GLU A 508 -1.93 60.96 -0.99
CA GLU A 508 -2.99 61.90 -0.53
C GLU A 508 -3.07 62.07 1.00
N GLY A 509 -2.29 61.33 1.79
CA GLY A 509 -2.40 61.33 3.25
C GLY A 509 -3.44 60.30 3.74
N LEU A 510 -3.37 59.94 5.02
CA LEU A 510 -4.09 58.79 5.57
C LEU A 510 -4.91 59.23 6.79
N ASP A 511 -6.16 58.78 6.91
CA ASP A 511 -6.83 58.75 8.21
C ASP A 511 -6.23 57.59 9.02
N ASP A 512 -5.43 57.93 10.03
CA ASP A 512 -4.67 56.97 10.86
C ASP A 512 -5.55 55.91 11.54
N LYS A 513 -6.84 56.21 11.77
CA LYS A 513 -7.76 55.26 12.40
C LYS A 513 -8.22 54.22 11.37
N LEU A 514 -8.68 54.67 10.21
CA LEU A 514 -9.16 53.77 9.15
C LEU A 514 -8.01 52.97 8.54
N GLN A 515 -6.81 53.56 8.42
CA GLN A 515 -5.64 52.83 7.96
C GLN A 515 -5.28 51.67 8.89
N ARG A 516 -5.31 51.89 10.22
CA ARG A 516 -5.10 50.81 11.20
C ARG A 516 -6.14 49.71 11.06
N GLU A 517 -7.39 50.08 10.77
CA GLU A 517 -8.46 49.12 10.54
C GLU A 517 -8.25 48.30 9.26
N ILE A 518 -7.88 48.94 8.15
CA ILE A 518 -7.46 48.27 6.90
C ILE A 518 -6.33 47.28 7.17
N LYS A 519 -5.28 47.70 7.89
CA LYS A 519 -4.17 46.82 8.27
C LYS A 519 -4.58 45.66 9.19
N ASN A 520 -5.67 45.79 9.95
CA ASN A 520 -6.20 44.68 10.73
C ASN A 520 -6.99 43.72 9.85
N PHE A 521 -7.76 44.22 8.88
CA PHE A 521 -8.45 43.38 7.90
C PHE A 521 -7.48 42.62 7.00
N GLU A 522 -6.42 43.27 6.50
CA GLU A 522 -5.41 42.62 5.65
C GLU A 522 -4.85 41.33 6.27
N LYS A 523 -4.67 41.30 7.60
CA LYS A 523 -4.16 40.14 8.34
C LYS A 523 -5.13 38.94 8.37
N LEU A 524 -6.40 39.15 8.02
CA LEU A 524 -7.43 38.11 8.03
C LEU A 524 -7.52 37.36 6.69
N PHE A 525 -6.82 37.83 5.65
CA PHE A 525 -6.77 37.19 4.34
C PHE A 525 -5.43 36.47 4.16
N GLU A 526 -5.44 35.45 3.31
CA GLU A 526 -4.21 34.76 2.87
C GLU A 526 -3.37 35.69 1.98
N VAL A 527 -4.04 36.44 1.09
CA VAL A 527 -3.39 37.44 0.22
C VAL A 527 -4.32 38.63 -0.01
N VAL A 528 -3.76 39.83 0.12
CA VAL A 528 -4.38 41.09 -0.31
C VAL A 528 -3.45 41.78 -1.30
N ARG A 529 -3.97 42.13 -2.47
CA ARG A 529 -3.27 42.95 -3.47
C ARG A 529 -3.98 44.28 -3.67
N TYR A 530 -3.18 45.31 -3.93
CA TYR A 530 -3.68 46.62 -4.34
C TYR A 530 -3.21 46.89 -5.76
N GLU A 531 -4.15 47.29 -6.61
CA GLU A 531 -3.91 47.70 -7.98
C GLU A 531 -4.48 49.10 -8.17
N GLU A 532 -3.73 49.96 -8.86
CA GLU A 532 -4.19 51.31 -9.16
C GLU A 532 -5.26 51.25 -10.25
N ASN A 533 -6.38 51.95 -10.02
CA ASN A 533 -7.48 52.02 -10.97
C ASN A 533 -7.83 53.48 -11.27
N HIS A 534 -7.62 53.89 -12.52
CA HIS A 534 -7.90 55.25 -13.02
C HIS A 534 -9.24 55.35 -13.79
N SER A 535 -10.18 54.43 -13.56
CA SER A 535 -11.38 54.29 -14.40
C SER A 535 -12.36 55.48 -14.28
N ASP A 536 -12.35 56.35 -15.31
CA ASP A 536 -13.30 57.46 -15.51
C ASP A 536 -14.78 57.04 -15.62
N GLU A 537 -15.07 55.79 -16.00
CA GLU A 537 -16.44 55.32 -16.25
C GLU A 537 -17.28 55.21 -14.99
N PHE A 538 -16.69 54.76 -13.88
CA PHE A 538 -17.41 54.64 -12.59
C PHE A 538 -17.55 56.02 -11.91
N VAL A 539 -16.56 56.90 -12.08
CA VAL A 539 -16.64 58.31 -11.66
C VAL A 539 -17.80 59.02 -12.34
N LYS A 540 -17.97 58.82 -13.66
CA LYS A 540 -19.11 59.36 -14.42
C LYS A 540 -20.46 58.82 -13.95
N LEU A 541 -20.52 57.55 -13.52
CA LEU A 541 -21.74 56.96 -12.94
C LEU A 541 -22.09 57.64 -11.60
N LEU A 542 -21.07 57.99 -10.80
CA LEU A 542 -21.24 58.64 -9.51
C LEU A 542 -21.54 60.13 -9.61
N GLU A 543 -21.04 60.80 -10.64
CA GLU A 543 -21.37 62.19 -10.95
C GLU A 543 -22.82 62.34 -11.47
N THR A 544 -23.42 61.26 -11.98
CA THR A 544 -24.80 61.25 -12.51
C THR A 544 -25.86 60.75 -11.51
N MET A 545 -25.45 60.24 -10.34
CA MET A 545 -26.30 59.79 -9.23
C MET A 545 -26.26 60.73 -8.02
#